data_AF-A0A9W6WVQ3-F1
#
_entry.id   AF-A0A9W6WVQ3-F1
#
_cell.length_a   1.000
_cell.length_b   1.000
_cell.length_c   1.000
_cell.angle_alpha   90.00
_cell.angle_beta   90.00
_cell.angle_gamma   90.00
#
_symmetry.space_group_name_H-M   'P 1'
#
loop_
_entity.id
_entity.type
_entity.pdbx_description
1 polymer ?
#
loop_
_entity_poly.entity_id
_entity_poly.type
_entity_poly.pdbx_seq_one_letter_code
_entity_poly.pdbx_strand_id
1 'polypeptide(L)'
;MELVDRHFSAREELILSTTLNEKETVLEPNMFPYNTPKGIEHWTLWSRHDMNPTEVETYVCNWLGEYAPHVESWNYDENPSHSIDVFHVHVYFRSHAP
;
A
#
# COMPACT_ATOMS: atom_id res chain seq x y z
N MET A 1 -5.72 -7.49 24.04
CA MET A 1 -4.77 -6.86 23.12
C MET A 1 -3.38 -7.27 23.56
N GLU A 2 -3.05 -8.57 23.43
CA GLU A 2 -1.89 -9.25 24.08
C GLU A 2 -1.59 -10.60 23.35
N LEU A 3 -1.91 -10.73 22.05
CA LEU A 3 -1.70 -11.98 21.29
C LEU A 3 -0.92 -11.79 19.99
N VAL A 4 -0.64 -10.54 19.63
CA VAL A 4 0.08 -10.16 18.42
C VAL A 4 1.57 -9.94 18.70
N ASP A 5 1.93 -9.62 19.94
CA ASP A 5 3.23 -9.04 20.27
C ASP A 5 4.37 -10.05 20.51
N ARG A 6 4.18 -11.34 20.19
CA ARG A 6 5.23 -12.37 20.29
C ARG A 6 5.83 -12.83 18.96
N HIS A 7 5.36 -12.30 17.82
CA HIS A 7 5.63 -12.87 16.50
C HIS A 7 5.95 -11.81 15.43
N PHE A 8 6.98 -10.99 15.62
CA PHE A 8 7.54 -10.11 14.55
C PHE A 8 8.29 -10.90 13.45
N SER A 9 7.86 -12.13 13.17
CA SER A 9 8.31 -12.94 12.04
C SER A 9 7.15 -13.55 11.26
N ALA A 10 5.90 -13.46 11.74
CA ALA A 10 4.76 -14.11 11.10
C ALA A 10 3.99 -13.19 10.14
N ARG A 11 4.04 -11.87 10.33
CA ARG A 11 3.29 -10.90 9.50
C ARG A 11 4.04 -10.60 8.22
N GLU A 12 5.32 -10.34 8.34
CA GLU A 12 6.25 -10.10 7.25
C GLU A 12 6.34 -11.34 6.36
N GLU A 13 6.50 -12.54 6.95
CA GLU A 13 6.49 -13.79 6.19
C GLU A 13 5.16 -14.03 5.47
N LEU A 14 4.03 -13.69 6.09
CA LEU A 14 2.73 -13.75 5.44
C LEU A 14 2.65 -12.79 4.24
N ILE A 15 3.08 -11.53 4.39
CA ILE A 15 3.09 -10.55 3.30
C ILE A 15 4.00 -11.01 2.16
N LEU A 16 5.20 -11.51 2.48
CA LEU A 16 6.17 -12.00 1.50
C LEU A 16 5.68 -13.25 0.75
N SER A 17 4.97 -14.14 1.43
CA SER A 17 4.45 -15.39 0.85
C SER A 17 3.08 -15.25 0.17
N THR A 18 2.37 -14.14 0.40
CA THR A 18 1.03 -13.90 -0.18
C THR A 18 1.04 -12.67 -1.09
N THR A 19 0.96 -11.46 -0.54
CA THR A 19 0.91 -10.20 -1.28
C THR A 19 2.10 -10.05 -2.24
N LEU A 20 3.33 -10.27 -1.76
CA LEU A 20 4.57 -10.16 -2.54
C LEU A 20 5.06 -11.52 -3.07
N ASN A 21 4.18 -12.52 -3.19
CA ASN A 21 4.59 -13.82 -3.71
C ASN A 21 5.03 -13.68 -5.17
N GLU A 22 6.30 -14.00 -5.44
CA GLU A 22 6.96 -13.86 -6.76
C GLU A 22 6.91 -12.45 -7.38
N LYS A 23 6.45 -11.44 -6.63
CA LYS A 23 6.32 -10.06 -7.08
C LYS A 23 7.25 -9.16 -6.27
N GLU A 24 7.89 -8.22 -6.98
CA GLU A 24 8.79 -7.25 -6.35
C GLU A 24 8.01 -6.16 -5.62
N THR A 25 6.94 -5.67 -6.25
CA THR A 25 6.13 -4.56 -5.76
C THR A 25 4.67 -4.80 -6.12
N VAL A 26 3.77 -4.54 -5.17
CA VAL A 26 2.31 -4.72 -5.35
C VAL A 26 1.57 -3.54 -4.75
N LEU A 27 0.58 -3.04 -5.49
CA LEU A 27 -0.38 -2.06 -5.04
C LEU A 27 -1.76 -2.71 -4.94
N GLU A 28 -2.33 -2.73 -3.74
CA GLU A 28 -3.61 -3.40 -3.46
C GLU A 28 -4.50 -2.58 -2.52
N PRO A 29 -5.83 -2.78 -2.52
CA PRO A 29 -6.71 -2.13 -1.55
C PRO A 29 -6.26 -2.47 -0.12
N ASN A 30 -6.19 -1.48 0.76
CA ASN A 30 -5.81 -1.72 2.14
C ASN A 30 -6.89 -2.58 2.82
N MET A 31 -6.48 -3.67 3.47
CA MET A 31 -7.40 -4.59 4.17
C MET A 31 -8.14 -3.91 5.33
N PHE A 32 -7.53 -2.88 5.93
CA PHE A 32 -8.08 -2.11 7.05
C PHE A 32 -8.07 -0.62 6.69
N PRO A 33 -8.92 -0.19 5.74
CA PRO A 33 -8.89 1.15 5.22
C PRO A 33 -9.29 2.17 6.29
N TYR A 34 -8.55 3.27 6.35
CA TYR A 34 -8.92 4.44 7.14
C TYR A 34 -10.31 4.97 6.79
N ASN A 35 -10.91 5.68 7.74
CA ASN A 35 -12.15 6.42 7.50
C ASN A 35 -11.85 7.67 6.67
N THR A 36 -11.97 7.53 5.34
CA THR A 36 -11.71 8.59 4.36
C THR A 36 -13.01 9.26 3.91
N PRO A 37 -12.96 10.50 3.39
CA PRO A 37 -14.11 11.13 2.75
C PRO A 37 -14.68 10.32 1.58
N LYS A 38 -15.94 10.55 1.21
CA LYS A 38 -16.57 9.89 0.04
C LYS A 38 -15.73 10.12 -1.22
N GLY A 39 -15.49 9.05 -1.97
CA GLY A 39 -14.72 9.09 -3.22
C GLY A 39 -13.19 8.98 -3.02
N ILE A 40 -12.73 8.76 -1.78
CA ILE A 40 -11.33 8.46 -1.48
C ILE A 40 -11.21 6.99 -1.11
N GLU A 41 -10.41 6.26 -1.87
CA GLU A 41 -10.04 4.88 -1.59
C GLU A 41 -8.67 4.81 -0.92
N HIS A 42 -8.46 3.84 -0.04
CA HIS A 42 -7.20 3.62 0.65
C HIS A 42 -6.59 2.30 0.19
N TRP A 43 -5.40 2.39 -0.37
CA TRP A 43 -4.58 1.33 -0.92
C TRP A 43 -3.23 1.24 -0.18
N THR A 44 -2.57 0.11 -0.29
CA THR A 44 -1.22 -0.10 0.24
C THR A 44 -0.30 -0.50 -0.89
N LEU A 45 0.80 0.23 -1.04
CA LEU A 45 1.92 -0.16 -1.88
C LEU A 45 2.90 -0.95 -1.03
N TRP A 46 3.20 -2.17 -1.41
CA TRP A 46 4.18 -3.06 -0.80
C TRP A 46 5.38 -3.22 -1.72
N SER A 47 6.59 -3.25 -1.15
CA SER A 47 7.81 -3.57 -1.91
C SER A 47 8.77 -4.44 -1.10
N ARG A 48 9.54 -5.29 -1.78
CA ARG A 48 10.62 -6.07 -1.16
C ARG A 48 11.88 -5.25 -0.89
N HIS A 49 12.05 -4.12 -1.55
CA HIS A 49 13.12 -3.15 -1.31
C HIS A 49 12.54 -1.81 -0.89
N ASP A 50 13.33 -1.05 -0.14
CA ASP A 50 12.97 0.32 0.24
C ASP A 50 12.95 1.21 -0.99
N MET A 51 11.79 1.79 -1.28
CA MET A 51 11.61 2.70 -2.41
C MET A 51 11.79 4.15 -1.95
N ASN A 52 12.49 4.94 -2.74
CA ASN A 52 12.52 6.40 -2.57
C ASN A 52 11.25 7.07 -3.15
N PRO A 53 10.99 8.35 -2.84
CA PRO A 53 9.79 9.05 -3.33
C PRO A 53 9.59 9.00 -4.84
N THR A 54 10.66 9.10 -5.63
CA THR A 54 10.59 9.04 -7.11
C THR A 54 10.21 7.64 -7.61
N GLU A 55 10.68 6.59 -6.94
CA GLU A 55 10.30 5.21 -7.27
C GLU A 55 8.82 4.96 -6.96
N VAL A 56 8.33 5.45 -5.82
CA VAL A 56 6.91 5.38 -5.44
C VAL A 56 6.04 6.09 -6.47
N GLU A 57 6.38 7.34 -6.80
CA GLU A 57 5.66 8.14 -7.80
C GLU A 57 5.63 7.47 -9.17
N THR A 58 6.77 6.98 -9.63
CA THR A 58 6.88 6.30 -10.93
C THR A 58 6.02 5.04 -10.96
N TYR A 59 6.09 4.21 -9.92
CA TYR A 59 5.30 2.99 -9.86
C TYR A 59 3.80 3.27 -9.86
N VAL A 60 3.33 4.16 -8.97
CA VAL A 60 1.91 4.47 -8.83
C VAL A 60 1.36 5.10 -10.11
N CYS A 61 2.07 6.04 -10.73
CA CYS A 61 1.63 6.66 -11.99
C CYS A 61 1.51 5.64 -13.12
N ASN A 62 2.48 4.73 -13.26
CA ASN A 62 2.42 3.67 -14.27
C ASN A 62 1.24 2.72 -14.01
N TRP A 63 1.06 2.30 -12.75
CA TRP A 63 -0.03 1.41 -12.36
C TRP A 63 -1.41 2.04 -12.60
N LEU A 64 -1.59 3.32 -12.25
CA LEU A 64 -2.83 4.05 -12.51
C LEU A 64 -3.14 4.13 -14.01
N GLY A 65 -2.12 4.38 -14.84
CA GLY A 65 -2.26 4.45 -16.29
C GLY A 65 -2.74 3.13 -16.92
N GLU A 66 -2.36 1.99 -16.34
CA GLU A 66 -2.72 0.67 -16.84
C GLU A 66 -4.03 0.14 -16.24
N TYR A 67 -4.23 0.29 -14.92
CA TYR A 67 -5.27 -0.41 -14.18
C TYR A 67 -6.40 0.49 -13.68
N ALA A 68 -6.15 1.78 -13.46
CA ALA A 68 -7.13 2.68 -12.87
C ALA A 68 -7.15 4.08 -13.52
N PRO A 69 -7.37 4.18 -14.86
CA PRO A 69 -7.37 5.45 -15.57
C PRO A 69 -8.52 6.40 -15.18
N HIS A 70 -9.46 5.91 -14.35
CA HIS A 70 -10.57 6.69 -13.81
C HIS A 70 -10.22 7.49 -12.55
N VAL A 71 -9.04 7.22 -11.94
CA VAL A 71 -8.55 7.98 -10.78
C VAL A 71 -8.09 9.36 -11.25
N GLU A 72 -8.62 10.41 -10.63
CA GLU A 72 -8.35 11.79 -11.03
C GLU A 72 -7.08 12.36 -10.39
N SER A 73 -6.84 11.95 -9.16
CA SER A 73 -5.70 12.42 -8.37
C SER A 73 -5.40 11.41 -7.30
N TRP A 74 -4.14 11.34 -6.90
CA TRP A 74 -3.69 10.47 -5.84
C TRP A 74 -2.69 11.20 -4.94
N ASN A 75 -2.51 10.67 -3.73
CA ASN A 75 -1.43 11.08 -2.83
C ASN A 75 -1.02 9.89 -1.98
N TYR A 76 0.11 9.96 -1.29
CA TYR A 76 0.52 8.92 -0.35
C TYR A 76 1.06 9.54 0.94
N ASP A 77 1.05 8.77 2.02
CA ASP A 77 1.78 9.09 3.25
C ASP A 77 2.82 8.01 3.57
N GLU A 78 3.93 8.47 4.15
CA GLU A 78 4.92 7.57 4.75
C GLU A 78 4.36 7.11 6.09
N ASN A 79 4.29 5.80 6.31
CA ASN A 79 3.80 5.26 7.57
C ASN A 79 4.89 5.43 8.66
N PRO A 80 4.72 6.34 9.64
CA PRO A 80 5.76 6.56 10.65
C PRO A 80 5.78 5.45 11.72
N SER A 81 4.80 4.54 11.69
CA SER A 81 4.69 3.42 12.63
C SER A 81 5.15 2.11 11.97
N HIS A 82 6.42 1.76 12.18
CA HIS A 82 7.04 0.52 11.72
C HIS A 82 6.55 -0.69 12.53
N SER A 83 5.24 -0.99 12.46
CA SER A 83 4.69 -2.22 13.04
C SER A 83 4.94 -3.46 12.17
N ILE A 84 5.42 -3.24 10.94
CA ILE A 84 5.77 -4.25 9.93
C ILE A 84 7.10 -3.82 9.28
N ASP A 85 8.07 -4.74 9.25
CA ASP A 85 9.42 -4.51 8.71
C ASP A 85 9.55 -4.93 7.23
N VAL A 86 8.57 -4.52 6.42
CA VAL A 86 8.56 -4.65 4.95
C VAL A 86 8.15 -3.29 4.41
N PHE A 87 8.84 -2.78 3.39
CA PHE A 87 8.53 -1.47 2.84
C PHE A 87 7.06 -1.39 2.42
N HIS A 88 6.35 -0.40 2.97
CA HIS A 88 5.01 -0.09 2.55
C HIS A 88 4.64 1.37 2.78
N VAL A 89 3.80 1.91 1.88
CA VAL A 89 3.20 3.25 2.01
C VAL A 89 1.70 3.18 1.80
N HIS A 90 0.97 4.08 2.45
CA HIS A 90 -0.47 4.21 2.26
C HIS A 90 -0.73 5.15 1.10
N VAL A 91 -1.47 4.66 0.10
CA VAL A 91 -1.78 5.40 -1.12
C VAL A 91 -3.28 5.68 -1.15
N TYR A 92 -3.64 6.92 -1.46
CA TYR A 92 -5.02 7.36 -1.53
C TYR A 92 -5.39 7.72 -2.95
N PHE A 93 -6.46 7.14 -3.45
CA PHE A 93 -7.00 7.45 -4.77
C PHE A 93 -8.30 8.23 -4.65
N ARG A 94 -8.39 9.34 -5.38
CA ARG A 94 -9.63 10.09 -5.53
C ARG A 94 -10.23 9.80 -6.90
N SER A 95 -11.43 9.24 -6.88
CA SER A 95 -12.26 9.03 -8.07
C SER A 95 -13.55 9.83 -7.93
N HIS A 96 -14.17 10.21 -9.05
CA HIS A 96 -15.54 10.72 -8.99
C HIS A 96 -16.44 9.63 -8.43
N ALA A 97 -17.00 9.87 -7.24
CA ALA A 97 -18.03 9.01 -6.71
C ALA A 97 -19.28 9.13 -7.61
N PRO A 98 -19.93 8.02 -7.98
CA PRO A 98 -21.24 8.10 -8.61
C PRO A 98 -22.27 8.80 -7.70
#